data_AF-A0AAV9E7M6-F1
#
_entry.id   AF-A0AAV9E7M6-F1
#
_cell.length_a   1.000
_cell.length_b   1.000
_cell.length_c   1.000
_cell.angle_alpha   90.00
_cell.angle_beta   90.00
_cell.angle_gamma   90.00
#
_symmetry.space_group_name_H-M   'P 1'
#
loop_
_entity.id
_entity.type
_entity.pdbx_description
1 polymer ?
#
loop_
_entity_poly.entity_id
_entity_poly.type
_entity_poly.pdbx_seq_one_letter_code
_entity_poly.pdbx_strand_id
1 'polypeptide(L)'
;MGAKYNVEYIAGGATQNSIKVAQVHYYEDETDATGTCVGCVVDSESLGITTKLRGCPRVISSFLYVILAKYYYIAGFFLTVSPESIQLVAEHAAANNKIFMMNLSAPFICEFFQDALEKVLPYMDFVFGNETEARTFSKVHGWETENVEEIALKISEWPKVSARKRITVITQGADPVVVAEDGKVKLFPVILLPRRSLLTPTEQAIIVLKRSLSKCLLSMTI
;
A
#
# COMPACT_ATOMS: atom_id res chain seq x y z
N MET A 1 0.76 6.63 -30.57
CA MET A 1 -0.59 6.78 -29.98
C MET A 1 -1.02 5.41 -29.48
N GLY A 2 -0.99 5.18 -28.16
CA GLY A 2 -1.43 3.91 -27.58
C GLY A 2 -2.95 3.80 -27.58
N ALA A 3 -3.49 2.65 -27.99
CA ALA A 3 -4.92 2.40 -28.01
C ALA A 3 -5.54 2.62 -26.62
N LYS A 4 -6.61 3.43 -26.56
CA LYS A 4 -7.43 3.56 -25.36
C LYS A 4 -8.31 2.32 -25.25
N TYR A 5 -7.95 1.39 -24.39
CA TYR A 5 -8.80 0.27 -24.03
C TYR A 5 -9.92 0.74 -23.10
N ASN A 6 -11.16 0.39 -23.41
CA ASN A 6 -12.29 0.57 -22.50
C ASN A 6 -12.18 -0.49 -21.41
N VAL A 7 -11.73 -0.07 -20.22
CA VAL A 7 -11.66 -0.93 -19.04
C VAL A 7 -12.95 -0.76 -18.25
N GLU A 8 -13.69 -1.86 -18.08
CA GLU A 8 -14.83 -1.94 -17.17
C GLU A 8 -14.32 -2.24 -15.75
N TYR A 9 -14.69 -1.38 -14.79
CA TYR A 9 -14.20 -1.47 -13.41
C TYR A 9 -15.25 -2.10 -12.51
N ILE A 10 -14.86 -3.20 -11.87
CA ILE A 10 -15.71 -3.96 -10.93
C ILE A 10 -15.14 -3.76 -9.53
N ALA A 11 -16.00 -3.42 -8.58
CA ALA A 11 -15.64 -3.25 -7.17
C ALA A 11 -15.12 -4.59 -6.58
N GLY A 12 -14.07 -4.52 -5.74
CA GLY A 12 -13.43 -5.69 -5.11
C GLY A 12 -12.17 -5.29 -4.34
N GLY A 13 -11.72 -6.11 -3.38
CA GLY A 13 -10.57 -5.83 -2.50
C GLY A 13 -9.25 -5.58 -3.24
N ALA A 14 -8.25 -4.98 -2.57
CA ALA A 14 -7.04 -4.43 -3.22
C ALA A 14 -6.30 -5.52 -4.02
N THR A 15 -6.30 -6.74 -3.49
CA THR A 15 -5.75 -7.94 -4.12
C THR A 15 -6.60 -8.43 -5.30
N GLN A 16 -7.92 -8.51 -5.17
CA GLN A 16 -8.83 -8.94 -6.26
C GLN A 16 -8.73 -8.05 -7.49
N ASN A 17 -8.51 -6.75 -7.26
CA ASN A 17 -8.38 -5.75 -8.29
C ASN A 17 -7.01 -5.75 -9.00
N SER A 18 -6.00 -6.39 -8.40
CA SER A 18 -4.66 -6.60 -8.95
C SER A 18 -4.56 -7.94 -9.69
N ILE A 19 -5.26 -8.97 -9.21
CA ILE A 19 -5.28 -10.33 -9.76
C ILE A 19 -5.83 -10.39 -11.20
N LYS A 20 -6.80 -9.53 -11.58
CA LYS A 20 -7.45 -9.61 -12.91
C LYS A 20 -6.55 -9.24 -14.10
N VAL A 21 -5.44 -8.56 -13.85
CA VAL A 21 -4.51 -8.09 -14.90
C VAL A 21 -3.07 -8.56 -14.69
N ALA A 22 -2.84 -9.38 -13.65
CA ALA A 22 -1.53 -9.90 -13.30
C ALA A 22 -1.46 -11.41 -13.57
N GLN A 23 -0.30 -11.87 -14.04
CA GLN A 23 0.01 -13.30 -13.97
C GLN A 23 0.20 -13.66 -12.51
N VAL A 24 -0.70 -14.49 -11.97
CA VAL A 24 -0.71 -14.89 -10.56
C VAL A 24 0.06 -16.19 -10.40
N HIS A 25 0.97 -16.20 -9.41
CA HIS A 25 1.68 -17.40 -8.98
C HIS A 25 1.31 -17.65 -7.52
N TYR A 26 0.67 -18.79 -7.26
CA TYR A 26 0.36 -19.23 -5.91
C TYR A 26 1.48 -20.15 -5.41
N TYR A 27 1.87 -19.98 -4.15
CA TYR A 27 2.64 -20.98 -3.44
C TYR A 27 1.65 -21.97 -2.81
N GLU A 28 1.83 -23.25 -3.10
CA GLU A 28 1.03 -24.34 -2.54
C GLU A 28 1.84 -25.06 -1.47
N ASP A 29 1.24 -25.22 -0.30
CA ASP A 29 1.81 -25.95 0.83
C ASP A 29 0.86 -27.09 1.19
N GLU A 30 1.33 -28.34 1.10
CA GLU A 30 0.52 -29.52 1.45
C GLU A 30 0.41 -29.74 2.97
N THR A 31 1.25 -29.06 3.76
CA THR A 31 1.37 -29.28 5.20
C THR A 31 0.59 -28.27 6.04
N ASP A 32 0.51 -27.02 5.58
CA ASP A 32 -0.18 -25.95 6.27
C ASP A 32 -1.43 -25.47 5.50
N ALA A 33 -2.56 -25.39 6.20
CA ALA A 33 -3.78 -24.83 5.64
C ALA A 33 -3.59 -23.35 5.26
N THR A 34 -4.27 -22.88 4.21
CA THR A 34 -4.26 -21.46 3.82
C THR A 34 -4.78 -20.54 4.94
N GLY A 35 -4.13 -19.39 5.14
CA GLY A 35 -4.58 -18.36 6.06
C GLY A 35 -6.01 -17.89 5.77
N THR A 36 -6.75 -17.51 6.82
CA THR A 36 -8.15 -17.09 6.72
C THR A 36 -8.32 -15.68 7.24
N CYS A 37 -9.02 -14.84 6.51
CA CYS A 37 -9.40 -13.49 6.92
C CYS A 37 -10.92 -13.44 7.09
N VAL A 38 -11.39 -12.96 8.25
CA VAL A 38 -12.80 -12.79 8.56
C VAL A 38 -13.09 -11.29 8.59
N GLY A 39 -14.00 -10.86 7.69
CA GLY A 39 -14.58 -9.53 7.72
C GLY A 39 -15.93 -9.58 8.43
N CYS A 40 -16.02 -8.93 9.59
CA CYS A 40 -17.25 -8.75 10.34
C CYS A 40 -17.86 -7.40 9.97
N VAL A 41 -18.94 -7.43 9.19
CA VAL A 41 -19.75 -6.24 8.90
C VAL A 41 -20.70 -6.03 10.07
N VAL A 42 -20.50 -4.96 10.81
CA VAL A 42 -21.33 -4.65 12.00
C VAL A 42 -22.54 -3.79 11.59
N ASP A 43 -22.32 -2.86 10.65
CA ASP A 43 -23.34 -2.03 10.00
C ASP A 43 -22.89 -1.66 8.58
N SER A 44 -23.66 -0.80 7.88
CA SER A 44 -23.35 -0.41 6.49
C SER A 44 -22.05 0.38 6.31
N GLU A 45 -21.44 0.88 7.39
CA GLU A 45 -20.26 1.75 7.36
C GLU A 45 -19.04 1.14 8.06
N SER A 46 -19.23 0.10 8.87
CA SER A 46 -18.21 -0.48 9.74
C SER A 46 -17.82 -1.91 9.36
N LEU A 47 -16.54 -2.12 9.06
CA LEU A 47 -15.93 -3.44 8.81
C LEU A 47 -14.81 -3.71 9.83
N GLY A 48 -15.02 -4.68 10.71
CA GLY A 48 -13.95 -5.27 11.51
C GLY A 48 -13.25 -6.38 10.73
N ILE A 49 -11.92 -6.45 10.76
CA ILE A 49 -11.15 -7.50 10.09
C ILE A 49 -10.32 -8.25 11.14
N THR A 50 -10.41 -9.58 11.14
CA THR A 50 -9.54 -10.45 11.93
C THR A 50 -8.92 -11.50 11.02
N THR A 51 -7.60 -11.63 11.07
CA THR A 51 -6.85 -12.54 10.20
C THR A 51 -6.15 -13.61 11.01
N LYS A 52 -6.32 -14.87 10.60
CA LYS A 52 -5.51 -16.01 11.04
C LYS A 52 -4.50 -16.35 9.94
N LEU A 53 -3.25 -15.95 10.13
CA LEU A 53 -2.16 -16.27 9.20
C LEU A 53 -1.82 -17.76 9.29
N ARG A 54 -1.78 -18.46 8.15
CA ARG A 54 -1.36 -19.86 7.99
C ARG A 54 -0.78 -20.07 6.58
N GLY A 55 0.15 -21.00 6.41
CA GLY A 55 0.67 -21.40 5.09
C GLY A 55 1.32 -20.29 4.26
N CYS A 56 1.99 -19.32 4.89
CA CYS A 56 2.68 -18.26 4.17
C CYS A 56 4.19 -18.57 4.10
N PRO A 57 4.77 -18.79 2.90
CA PRO A 57 6.17 -19.16 2.78
C PRO A 57 7.07 -18.05 3.32
N ARG A 58 8.09 -18.45 4.10
CA ARG A 58 9.09 -17.53 4.67
C ARG A 58 10.07 -16.99 3.64
N VAL A 59 10.07 -17.51 2.41
CA VAL A 59 11.04 -17.17 1.36
C VAL A 59 10.36 -17.16 0.00
N ILE A 60 10.74 -16.19 -0.85
CA ILE A 60 10.30 -16.12 -2.25
C ILE A 60 10.91 -17.29 -3.03
N SER A 61 10.09 -18.27 -3.41
CA SER A 61 10.53 -19.51 -4.05
C SER A 61 11.07 -19.36 -5.48
N SER A 62 10.92 -18.20 -6.12
CA SER A 62 11.39 -17.94 -7.48
C SER A 62 11.90 -16.51 -7.65
N PHE A 63 13.14 -16.27 -7.25
CA PHE A 63 13.80 -14.96 -7.35
C PHE A 63 13.92 -14.43 -8.79
N LEU A 64 13.78 -15.29 -9.80
CA LEU A 64 13.74 -14.89 -11.21
C LEU A 64 12.67 -13.82 -11.48
N TYR A 65 11.47 -13.96 -10.91
CA TYR A 65 10.41 -12.96 -11.10
C TYR A 65 10.76 -11.62 -10.45
N VAL A 66 11.47 -11.66 -9.32
CA VAL A 66 12.02 -10.46 -8.69
C VAL A 66 13.03 -9.80 -9.63
N ILE A 67 13.91 -10.55 -10.27
CA ILE A 67 14.87 -10.02 -11.25
C ILE A 67 14.18 -9.38 -12.46
N LEU A 68 13.09 -9.95 -12.97
CA LEU A 68 12.41 -9.46 -14.17
C LEU A 68 11.47 -8.27 -13.91
N ALA A 69 10.88 -8.17 -12.72
CA ALA A 69 9.93 -7.10 -12.40
C ALA A 69 10.58 -5.71 -12.40
N LYS A 70 9.84 -4.67 -12.80
CA LYS A 70 10.27 -3.26 -12.76
C LYS A 70 9.71 -2.49 -11.56
N TYR A 71 8.61 -2.99 -11.00
CA TYR A 71 7.86 -2.39 -9.91
C TYR A 71 7.54 -3.49 -8.89
N TYR A 72 7.66 -3.14 -7.61
CA TYR A 72 7.30 -4.02 -6.50
C TYR A 72 6.29 -3.31 -5.62
N TYR A 73 5.23 -4.02 -5.25
CA TYR A 73 4.28 -3.57 -4.26
C TYR A 73 4.11 -4.66 -3.21
N ILE A 74 4.37 -4.32 -1.95
CA ILE A 74 4.22 -5.24 -0.82
C ILE A 74 3.32 -4.60 0.25
N ALA A 75 2.29 -5.31 0.69
CA ALA A 75 1.48 -4.87 1.82
C ALA A 75 2.27 -4.99 3.13
N GLY A 76 2.16 -3.99 4.01
CA GLY A 76 2.78 -3.95 5.33
C GLY A 76 2.45 -5.15 6.22
N PHE A 77 1.29 -5.81 6.01
CA PHE A 77 0.99 -7.08 6.69
C PHE A 77 2.07 -8.16 6.50
N PHE A 78 2.83 -8.12 5.40
CA PHE A 78 3.89 -9.10 5.15
C PHE A 78 5.10 -8.92 6.09
N LEU A 79 5.21 -7.78 6.79
CA LEU A 79 6.19 -7.56 7.87
C LEU A 79 5.98 -8.53 9.04
N THR A 80 4.77 -9.05 9.23
CA THR A 80 4.48 -10.04 10.30
C THR A 80 4.85 -11.47 9.90
N VAL A 81 5.24 -11.69 8.64
CA VAL A 81 5.51 -13.02 8.10
C VAL A 81 6.98 -13.18 7.73
N SER A 82 7.50 -12.29 6.89
CA SER A 82 8.88 -12.35 6.43
C SER A 82 9.43 -10.96 6.11
N PRO A 83 9.81 -10.19 7.15
CA PRO A 83 10.50 -8.92 6.94
C PRO A 83 11.83 -9.09 6.18
N GLU A 84 12.47 -10.27 6.27
CA GLU A 84 13.71 -10.58 5.55
C GLU A 84 13.49 -10.64 4.03
N SER A 85 12.38 -11.24 3.58
CA SER A 85 12.01 -11.28 2.16
C SER A 85 11.74 -9.88 1.62
N ILE A 86 11.09 -9.03 2.41
CA ILE A 86 10.85 -7.63 2.06
C ILE A 86 12.17 -6.89 1.89
N GLN A 87 13.07 -7.02 2.86
CA GLN A 87 14.38 -6.38 2.83
C GLN A 87 15.18 -6.80 1.58
N LEU A 88 15.18 -8.09 1.26
CA LEU A 88 15.88 -8.62 0.09
C LEU A 88 15.33 -8.07 -1.23
N VAL A 89 14.01 -7.93 -1.37
CA VAL A 89 13.40 -7.30 -2.55
C VAL A 89 13.70 -5.80 -2.59
N ALA A 90 13.66 -5.13 -1.44
CA ALA A 90 13.90 -3.70 -1.32
C ALA A 90 15.35 -3.32 -1.69
N GLU A 91 16.33 -4.08 -1.20
CA GLU A 91 17.74 -3.93 -1.54
C GLU A 91 17.99 -4.19 -3.03
N HIS A 92 17.40 -5.27 -3.58
CA HIS A 92 17.49 -5.55 -5.01
C HIS A 92 16.90 -4.42 -5.85
N ALA A 93 15.75 -3.86 -5.44
CA ALA A 93 15.13 -2.76 -6.14
C ALA A 93 16.02 -1.50 -6.14
N ALA A 94 16.57 -1.14 -4.97
CA ALA A 94 17.47 0.01 -4.84
C ALA A 94 18.76 -0.17 -5.66
N ALA A 95 19.39 -1.35 -5.62
CA ALA A 95 20.61 -1.66 -6.36
C ALA A 95 20.43 -1.62 -7.89
N ASN A 96 19.20 -1.85 -8.37
CA ASN A 96 18.88 -1.92 -9.80
C ASN A 96 18.04 -0.72 -10.29
N ASN A 97 17.91 0.34 -9.48
CA ASN A 97 17.10 1.53 -9.78
C ASN A 97 15.66 1.20 -10.20
N LYS A 98 15.05 0.23 -9.51
CA LYS A 98 13.65 -0.16 -9.70
C LYS A 98 12.76 0.47 -8.64
N ILE A 99 11.46 0.49 -8.91
CA ILE A 99 10.50 1.13 -8.03
C ILE A 99 10.00 0.14 -6.96
N PHE A 100 10.25 0.48 -5.70
CA PHE A 100 9.77 -0.29 -4.55
C PHE A 100 8.70 0.48 -3.78
N MET A 101 7.58 -0.19 -3.51
CA MET A 101 6.40 0.44 -2.93
C MET A 101 5.82 -0.43 -1.82
N MET A 102 5.35 0.21 -0.75
CA MET A 102 4.65 -0.49 0.33
C MET A 102 3.44 0.29 0.85
N ASN A 103 2.54 -0.43 1.52
CA ASN A 103 1.39 0.14 2.22
C ASN A 103 1.52 -0.08 3.73
N LEU A 104 1.25 0.92 4.56
CA LEU A 104 1.26 0.83 6.03
C LEU A 104 0.27 -0.23 6.55
N SER A 105 -0.83 -0.45 5.82
CA SER A 105 -1.82 -1.53 5.91
C SER A 105 -2.70 -1.59 7.15
N ALA A 106 -2.18 -1.26 8.35
CA ALA A 106 -2.98 -1.14 9.56
C ALA A 106 -2.23 -0.42 10.69
N PRO A 107 -2.95 0.22 11.64
CA PRO A 107 -2.36 0.80 12.85
C PRO A 107 -1.44 -0.14 13.62
N PHE A 108 -1.82 -1.43 13.74
CA PHE A 108 -1.04 -2.40 14.49
C PHE A 108 0.36 -2.64 13.88
N ILE A 109 0.53 -2.46 12.56
CA ILE A 109 1.84 -2.57 11.92
C ILE A 109 2.73 -1.41 12.37
N CYS A 110 2.18 -0.19 12.38
CA CYS A 110 2.88 1.00 12.88
C CYS A 110 3.23 0.86 14.37
N GLU A 111 2.38 0.26 15.20
CA GLU A 111 2.59 0.14 16.65
C GLU A 111 3.53 -0.99 17.06
N PHE A 112 3.38 -2.18 16.46
CA PHE A 112 4.05 -3.39 16.94
C PHE A 112 5.17 -3.89 16.02
N PHE A 113 5.24 -3.38 14.80
CA PHE A 113 6.25 -3.76 13.80
C PHE A 113 7.05 -2.55 13.30
N GLN A 114 7.14 -1.50 14.12
CA GLN A 114 7.84 -0.25 13.82
C GLN A 114 9.29 -0.50 13.38
N ASP A 115 10.07 -1.26 14.15
CA ASP A 115 11.48 -1.54 13.84
C ASP A 115 11.65 -2.18 12.45
N ALA A 116 10.76 -3.12 12.10
CA ALA A 116 10.80 -3.79 10.80
C ALA A 116 10.37 -2.84 9.66
N LEU A 117 9.34 -2.03 9.89
CA LEU A 117 8.87 -1.02 8.95
C LEU A 117 9.95 0.04 8.68
N GLU A 118 10.55 0.60 9.73
CA GLU A 118 11.60 1.62 9.65
C GLU A 118 12.86 1.11 8.95
N LYS A 119 13.20 -0.17 9.11
CA LYS A 119 14.35 -0.77 8.41
C LYS A 119 14.16 -0.76 6.88
N VAL A 120 12.93 -0.95 6.41
CA VAL A 120 12.60 -1.00 4.98
C VAL A 120 12.22 0.38 4.42
N LEU A 121 11.71 1.29 5.25
CA LEU A 121 11.26 2.63 4.84
C LEU A 121 12.28 3.41 4.00
N PRO A 122 13.61 3.35 4.26
CA PRO A 122 14.63 3.97 3.42
C PRO A 122 14.69 3.50 1.97
N TYR A 123 14.10 2.36 1.65
CA TYR A 123 14.06 1.78 0.30
C TYR A 123 12.76 2.09 -0.44
N MET A 124 11.72 2.57 0.26
CA MET A 124 10.41 2.84 -0.32
C MET A 124 10.41 4.11 -1.17
N ASP A 125 10.09 3.98 -2.44
CA ASP A 125 9.84 5.09 -3.36
C ASP A 125 8.40 5.61 -3.20
N PHE A 126 7.44 4.72 -2.99
CA PHE A 126 6.06 5.09 -2.66
C PHE A 126 5.63 4.45 -1.34
N VAL A 127 5.04 5.27 -0.47
CA VAL A 127 4.41 4.83 0.78
C VAL A 127 2.92 5.13 0.70
N PHE A 128 2.11 4.09 0.85
CA PHE A 128 0.66 4.19 0.85
C PHE A 128 0.13 4.01 2.27
N GLY A 129 -0.95 4.70 2.61
CA GLY A 129 -1.70 4.43 3.82
C GLY A 129 -3.04 5.16 3.84
N ASN A 130 -3.78 5.01 4.93
CA ASN A 130 -4.95 5.83 5.23
C ASN A 130 -4.70 6.79 6.40
N GLU A 131 -5.66 7.65 6.67
CA GLU A 131 -5.61 8.66 7.72
C GLU A 131 -5.36 8.06 9.11
N THR A 132 -5.89 6.87 9.37
CA THR A 132 -5.76 6.22 10.68
C THR A 132 -4.34 5.68 10.85
N GLU A 133 -3.82 4.98 9.84
CA GLU A 133 -2.44 4.49 9.81
C GLU A 133 -1.41 5.62 9.91
N ALA A 134 -1.65 6.73 9.21
CA ALA A 134 -0.79 7.92 9.25
C ALA A 134 -0.75 8.55 10.64
N ARG A 135 -1.91 8.73 11.29
CA ARG A 135 -1.98 9.26 12.67
C ARG A 135 -1.30 8.33 13.67
N THR A 136 -1.50 7.01 13.53
CA THR A 136 -0.78 6.04 14.35
C THR A 136 0.73 6.13 14.12
N PHE A 137 1.18 6.25 12.86
CA PHE A 137 2.59 6.47 12.55
C PHE A 137 3.14 7.73 13.24
N SER A 138 2.41 8.85 13.17
CA SER A 138 2.78 10.09 13.86
C SER A 138 2.93 9.91 15.37
N LYS A 139 1.96 9.22 15.99
CA LYS A 139 1.92 8.95 17.43
C LYS A 139 3.12 8.13 17.89
N VAL A 140 3.45 7.03 17.21
CA VAL A 140 4.58 6.15 17.62
C VAL A 140 5.94 6.83 17.43
N HIS A 141 6.03 7.80 16.53
CA HIS A 141 7.24 8.61 16.30
C HIS A 141 7.28 9.90 17.13
N GLY A 142 6.29 10.16 17.99
CA GLY A 142 6.26 11.32 18.87
C GLY A 142 6.21 12.66 18.12
N TRP A 143 5.57 12.71 16.95
CA TRP A 143 5.55 13.91 16.10
C TRP A 143 4.54 14.98 16.52
N GLU A 144 3.73 14.71 17.55
CA GLU A 144 2.76 15.62 18.16
C GLU A 144 1.81 16.31 17.15
N THR A 145 1.55 15.65 16.01
CA THR A 145 0.65 16.16 14.97
C THR A 145 -0.34 15.09 14.55
N GLU A 146 -1.57 15.54 14.35
CA GLU A 146 -2.70 14.78 13.84
C GLU A 146 -3.06 15.27 12.42
N ASN A 147 -2.27 16.18 11.83
CA ASN A 147 -2.50 16.69 10.49
C ASN A 147 -1.93 15.72 9.45
N VAL A 148 -2.80 15.11 8.64
CA VAL A 148 -2.42 14.10 7.64
C VAL A 148 -1.48 14.66 6.56
N GLU A 149 -1.61 15.94 6.20
CA GLU A 149 -0.73 16.60 5.24
C GLU A 149 0.69 16.74 5.79
N GLU A 150 0.82 17.18 7.03
CA GLU A 150 2.09 17.31 7.72
C GLU A 150 2.75 15.94 7.93
N ILE A 151 1.96 14.93 8.32
CA ILE A 151 2.44 13.56 8.51
C ILE A 151 2.94 13.00 7.17
N ALA A 152 2.16 13.15 6.09
CA ALA A 152 2.55 12.68 4.77
C ALA A 152 3.86 13.33 4.30
N LEU A 153 4.01 14.63 4.56
CA LEU A 153 5.23 15.39 4.27
C LEU A 153 6.43 14.83 5.05
N LYS A 154 6.30 14.67 6.36
CA LYS A 154 7.36 14.09 7.21
C LYS A 154 7.77 12.68 6.75
N ILE A 155 6.82 11.82 6.38
CA ILE A 155 7.12 10.49 5.82
C ILE A 155 7.86 10.62 4.48
N SER A 156 7.47 11.57 3.62
CA SER A 156 8.12 11.77 2.30
C SER A 156 9.59 12.22 2.45
N GLU A 157 9.91 12.90 3.54
CA GLU A 157 11.25 13.40 3.86
C GLU A 157 12.12 12.41 4.65
N TRP A 158 11.56 11.25 5.05
CA TRP A 158 12.30 10.24 5.79
C TRP A 158 13.61 9.84 5.08
N PRO A 159 14.71 9.50 5.80
CA PRO A 159 15.96 9.09 5.16
C PRO A 159 15.75 8.06 4.05
N LYS A 160 16.50 8.19 2.96
CA LYS A 160 16.35 7.35 1.77
C LYS A 160 17.70 6.96 1.20
N VAL A 161 17.81 5.70 0.77
CA VAL A 161 19.09 5.15 0.26
C VAL A 161 19.36 5.53 -1.20
N SER A 162 18.30 5.70 -2.00
CA SER A 162 18.40 6.03 -3.41
C SER A 162 18.10 7.51 -3.66
N ALA A 163 18.63 8.04 -4.76
CA ALA A 163 18.50 9.46 -5.11
C ALA A 163 17.06 9.90 -5.47
N ARG A 164 16.17 8.96 -5.84
CA ARG A 164 14.77 9.24 -6.17
C ARG A 164 14.05 9.78 -4.94
N LYS A 165 13.26 10.84 -5.08
CA LYS A 165 12.43 11.36 -3.98
C LYS A 165 11.32 10.37 -3.62
N ARG A 166 10.99 10.25 -2.33
CA ARG A 166 9.84 9.45 -1.88
C ARG A 166 8.55 10.22 -2.10
N ILE A 167 7.51 9.48 -2.46
CA ILE A 167 6.15 9.96 -2.58
C ILE A 167 5.31 9.27 -1.51
N THR A 168 4.65 10.06 -0.67
CA THR A 168 3.70 9.53 0.33
C THR A 168 2.28 9.81 -0.13
N VAL A 169 1.42 8.80 -0.12
CA VAL A 169 0.02 8.88 -0.56
C VAL A 169 -0.88 8.40 0.57
N ILE A 170 -1.63 9.32 1.18
CA ILE A 170 -2.56 9.02 2.26
C ILE A 170 -4.00 9.26 1.81
N THR A 171 -4.82 8.20 1.84
CA THR A 171 -6.26 8.30 1.59
C THR A 171 -7.01 8.73 2.85
N GLN A 172 -8.20 9.32 2.70
CA GLN A 172 -8.99 9.85 3.81
C GLN A 172 -10.49 9.55 3.66
N GLY A 173 -10.83 8.30 3.30
CA GLY A 173 -12.22 7.92 2.99
C GLY A 173 -12.84 8.79 1.87
N ALA A 174 -13.79 9.65 2.22
CA ALA A 174 -14.46 10.58 1.31
C ALA A 174 -13.70 11.91 1.10
N ASP A 175 -12.74 12.22 1.97
CA ASP A 175 -11.95 13.44 1.90
C ASP A 175 -10.83 13.33 0.85
N PRO A 176 -10.25 14.46 0.39
CA PRO A 176 -9.19 14.46 -0.60
C PRO A 176 -8.01 13.55 -0.23
N VAL A 177 -7.47 12.85 -1.23
CA VAL A 177 -6.23 12.08 -1.09
C VAL A 177 -5.07 13.07 -0.97
N VAL A 178 -4.26 12.89 0.07
CA VAL A 178 -3.06 13.67 0.34
C VAL A 178 -1.88 13.01 -0.38
N VAL A 179 -1.18 13.77 -1.21
CA VAL A 179 0.07 13.33 -1.84
C VAL A 179 1.19 14.29 -1.46
N ALA A 180 2.22 13.77 -0.78
CA ALA A 180 3.41 14.54 -0.44
C ALA A 180 4.60 14.07 -1.27
N GLU A 181 5.29 15.03 -1.90
CA GLU A 181 6.48 14.82 -2.73
C GLU A 181 7.33 16.09 -2.72
N ASP A 182 8.64 15.95 -2.53
CA ASP A 182 9.63 17.03 -2.69
C ASP A 182 9.29 18.31 -1.90
N GLY A 183 8.97 18.14 -0.61
CA GLY A 183 8.65 19.26 0.28
C GLY A 183 7.26 19.87 0.05
N LYS A 184 6.44 19.29 -0.82
CA LYS A 184 5.13 19.84 -1.22
C LYS A 184 4.01 18.84 -1.00
N VAL A 185 2.85 19.37 -0.60
CA VAL A 185 1.61 18.60 -0.47
C VAL A 185 0.65 19.00 -1.59
N LYS A 186 0.00 18.00 -2.19
CA LYS A 186 -1.06 18.15 -3.19
C LYS A 186 -2.29 17.37 -2.72
N LEU A 187 -3.46 17.99 -2.83
CA LEU A 187 -4.74 17.37 -2.50
C LEU A 187 -5.47 16.96 -3.78
N PHE A 188 -5.88 15.70 -3.84
CA PHE A 188 -6.64 15.16 -4.96
C PHE A 188 -8.07 14.85 -4.51
N PRO A 189 -9.08 15.62 -4.97
CA PRO A 189 -10.45 15.44 -4.52
C PRO A 189 -10.99 14.08 -4.96
N VAL A 190 -11.73 13.44 -4.06
CA VAL A 190 -12.42 12.18 -4.33
C VAL A 190 -13.74 12.47 -5.03
N ILE A 191 -14.00 11.73 -6.12
CA ILE A 191 -15.34 11.74 -6.74
C ILE A 191 -16.23 10.85 -5.88
N LEU A 192 -17.17 11.45 -5.17
CA LEU A 192 -18.13 10.72 -4.35
C LEU A 192 -18.96 9.78 -5.21
N LEU A 193 -19.06 8.52 -4.78
CA LEU A 193 -19.95 7.54 -5.38
C LEU A 193 -21.31 7.56 -4.67
N PRO A 194 -22.44 7.51 -5.39
CA PRO A 194 -23.75 7.38 -4.78
C PRO A 194 -23.83 6.13 -3.89
N ARG A 195 -24.43 6.24 -2.69
CA ARG A 195 -24.55 5.14 -1.70
C ARG A 195 -25.03 3.80 -2.28
N ARG A 196 -25.89 3.82 -3.30
CA ARG A 196 -26.42 2.61 -3.97
C ARG A 196 -25.39 1.83 -4.81
N SER A 197 -24.24 2.43 -5.12
CA SER A 197 -23.19 1.83 -5.97
C SER A 197 -22.04 1.23 -5.15
N LEU A 198 -22.13 1.27 -3.83
CA LEU A 198 -21.11 0.80 -2.90
C LEU A 198 -21.58 -0.52 -2.29
N LEU A 199 -20.82 -1.61 -2.45
CA LEU A 199 -21.15 -2.91 -1.85
C LEU A 199 -20.40 -3.09 -0.51
N THR A 200 -19.23 -2.47 -0.32
CA THR A 200 -18.50 -2.44 0.97
C THR A 200 -17.58 -1.21 1.18
N PRO A 201 -17.17 -0.87 2.42
CA PRO A 201 -16.16 0.16 2.69
C PRO A 201 -14.78 -0.13 2.06
N THR A 202 -14.41 -1.40 1.90
CA THR A 202 -13.15 -1.81 1.24
C THR A 202 -13.13 -1.46 -0.25
N GLU A 203 -14.29 -1.38 -0.90
CA GLU A 203 -14.39 -0.98 -2.30
C GLU A 203 -14.21 0.53 -2.49
N GLN A 204 -14.58 1.35 -1.51
CA GLN A 204 -14.38 2.81 -1.53
C GLN A 204 -12.90 3.17 -1.67
N ALA A 205 -12.03 2.57 -0.85
CA ALA A 205 -10.60 2.88 -0.84
C ALA A 205 -9.93 2.63 -2.20
N ILE A 206 -10.35 1.59 -2.92
CA ILE A 206 -9.65 1.09 -4.12
C ILE A 206 -10.05 1.87 -5.38
N ILE A 207 -11.30 2.28 -5.51
CA ILE A 207 -11.75 3.12 -6.64
C ILE A 207 -11.09 4.51 -6.56
N VAL A 208 -10.99 5.04 -5.34
CA VAL A 208 -10.31 6.30 -5.04
C VAL A 208 -8.82 6.21 -5.36
N LEU A 209 -8.14 5.18 -4.85
CA LEU A 209 -6.72 4.94 -5.13
C LEU A 209 -6.45 4.82 -6.63
N LYS A 210 -7.22 4.03 -7.41
CA LYS A 210 -6.95 3.82 -8.84
C LYS A 210 -7.08 5.10 -9.69
N ARG A 211 -8.08 5.96 -9.42
CA ARG A 211 -8.29 7.20 -10.20
C ARG A 211 -7.37 8.33 -9.76
N SER A 212 -7.12 8.45 -8.45
CA SER A 212 -6.18 9.43 -7.91
C SER A 212 -4.74 9.04 -8.25
N LEU A 213 -4.35 7.76 -8.15
CA LEU A 213 -3.03 7.29 -8.58
C LEU A 213 -2.83 7.38 -10.08
N SER A 214 -3.84 7.09 -10.90
CA SER A 214 -3.70 7.27 -12.35
C SER A 214 -3.40 8.73 -12.68
N LYS A 215 -4.13 9.70 -12.12
CA LYS A 215 -3.82 11.13 -12.29
C LYS A 215 -2.49 11.54 -11.66
N CYS A 216 -2.14 10.99 -10.50
CA CYS A 216 -0.89 11.27 -9.80
C CYS A 216 0.31 10.76 -10.60
N LEU A 217 0.34 9.46 -10.94
CA LEU A 217 1.36 8.79 -11.76
C LEU A 217 1.45 9.33 -13.19
N LEU A 218 0.35 9.83 -13.78
CA LEU A 218 0.37 10.51 -15.09
C LEU A 218 0.88 11.95 -15.00
N SER A 219 0.76 12.62 -13.85
CA SER A 219 1.31 13.96 -13.62
C SER A 219 2.77 13.95 -13.14
N MET A 220 3.19 12.82 -12.60
CA MET A 220 4.55 12.55 -12.15
C MET A 220 5.33 11.99 -13.32
N THR A 221 6.15 12.83 -13.96
CA THR A 221 7.09 12.39 -14.99
C THR A 221 8.11 11.44 -14.35
N ILE A 222 7.83 10.13 -14.38
CA ILE A 222 8.76 9.05 -14.00
C ILE A 222 9.75 8.83 -15.14
#